data_AF-A0A2T8F7L0-F1
#
_entry.id   AF-A0A2T8F7L0-F1
#
_cell.length_a   1.000
_cell.length_b   1.000
_cell.length_c   1.000
_cell.angle_alpha   90.00
_cell.angle_beta   90.00
_cell.angle_gamma   90.00
#
_symmetry.space_group_name_H-M   'P 1'
#
loop_
_entity.id
_entity.type
_entity.pdbx_description
1 polymer ?
#
loop_
_entity_poly.entity_id
_entity_poly.type
_entity_poly.pdbx_seq_one_letter_code
_entity_poly.pdbx_strand_id
1 'polypeptide(L)'
;MPVQLLALALLTLVLGFGLGWLAAPRRSHELEAARAELQRRDQFLEQLRELTWEHRELAPELSTIVLDEISTHIRQHRPLG
;
A
#
# COMPACT_ATOMS: atom_id res chain seq x y z
N MET A 1 -11.19 -14.09 48.34
CA MET A 1 -11.00 -12.84 47.57
C MET A 1 -10.00 -12.91 46.41
N PRO A 2 -8.86 -13.66 46.43
CA PRO A 2 -7.89 -13.62 45.31
C PRO A 2 -8.32 -14.41 44.05
N VAL A 3 -9.12 -15.46 44.23
CA VAL A 3 -9.57 -16.34 43.14
C VAL A 3 -10.49 -15.61 42.14
N GLN A 4 -11.29 -14.65 42.61
CA GLN A 4 -12.20 -13.86 41.77
C GLN A 4 -11.43 -12.90 40.85
N LEU A 5 -10.33 -12.31 41.34
CA LEU A 5 -9.48 -11.43 40.54
C LEU A 5 -8.75 -12.21 39.43
N LEU A 6 -8.30 -13.42 39.73
CA LEU A 6 -7.70 -14.31 38.74
C LEU A 6 -8.69 -14.73 37.65
N ALA A 7 -9.93 -15.08 38.04
CA ALA A 7 -10.97 -15.44 37.08
C ALA A 7 -11.32 -14.25 36.16
N LEU A 8 -11.38 -13.03 36.71
CA LEU A 8 -11.68 -11.83 35.94
C LEU A 8 -10.55 -11.46 34.97
N ALA A 9 -9.29 -11.60 35.42
CA ALA A 9 -8.11 -11.38 34.58
C ALA A 9 -8.05 -12.38 33.41
N LEU A 10 -8.33 -13.66 33.68
CA LEU A 10 -8.42 -14.70 32.65
C LEU A 10 -9.54 -14.40 31.66
N LEU A 11 -10.71 -13.96 32.14
CA LEU A 11 -11.84 -13.59 31.29
C LEU A 11 -11.47 -12.42 30.36
N THR A 12 -10.83 -11.37 30.87
CA THR A 12 -10.39 -10.22 30.06
C THR A 12 -9.31 -10.59 29.05
N LEU A 13 -8.40 -11.51 29.42
CA LEU A 13 -7.36 -12.00 28.51
C LEU A 13 -7.99 -12.78 27.34
N VAL A 14 -8.93 -13.69 27.64
CA VAL A 14 -9.63 -14.49 26.63
C VAL A 14 -10.52 -13.62 25.74
N LEU A 15 -11.24 -12.64 26.30
CA LEU A 15 -12.04 -11.70 25.52
C LEU A 15 -11.17 -10.82 24.61
N GLY A 16 -10.09 -10.25 25.14
CA GLY A 16 -9.16 -9.40 24.37
C GLY A 16 -8.47 -10.18 23.24
N PHE A 17 -8.06 -11.43 23.51
CA PHE A 17 -7.42 -12.28 22.53
C PHE A 17 -8.40 -12.75 21.43
N GLY A 18 -9.65 -13.08 21.80
CA GLY A 18 -10.70 -13.42 20.83
C GLY A 18 -11.10 -12.24 19.93
N LEU A 19 -11.22 -11.03 20.49
CA LEU A 19 -11.51 -9.81 19.73
C LEU A 19 -10.35 -9.43 18.78
N GLY A 20 -9.10 -9.61 19.21
CA GLY A 20 -7.92 -9.38 18.37
C GLY A 20 -7.87 -10.30 17.15
N TRP A 21 -8.26 -11.57 17.31
CA TRP A 21 -8.27 -12.57 16.23
C TRP A 21 -9.37 -12.32 15.18
N LEU A 22 -10.55 -11.83 15.58
CA LEU A 22 -11.60 -11.49 14.61
C LEU A 22 -11.31 -10.20 13.82
N ALA A 23 -10.51 -9.28 14.36
CA ALA A 23 -10.12 -8.04 13.68
C ALA A 23 -8.88 -8.20 12.78
N ALA A 24 -8.06 -9.22 12.99
CA ALA A 24 -6.86 -9.50 12.21
C ALA A 24 -7.08 -9.74 10.69
N PRO A 25 -8.06 -10.56 10.24
CA PRO A 25 -8.18 -10.89 8.81
C PRO A 25 -8.63 -9.69 7.95
N ARG A 26 -9.34 -8.71 8.53
CA ARG A 26 -9.74 -7.50 7.77
C ARG A 26 -8.55 -6.61 7.44
N ARG A 27 -7.62 -6.44 8.39
CA ARG A 27 -6.41 -5.63 8.17
C ARG A 27 -5.46 -6.25 7.15
N SER A 28 -5.34 -7.57 7.10
CA SER A 28 -4.48 -8.23 6.10
C SER A 28 -5.00 -8.03 4.68
N HIS A 29 -6.31 -8.16 4.48
CA HIS A 29 -6.92 -7.93 3.16
C HIS A 29 -6.83 -6.48 2.69
N GLU A 30 -6.99 -5.50 3.59
CA GLU A 30 -6.81 -4.08 3.25
C GLU A 30 -5.36 -3.77 2.85
N LEU A 31 -4.37 -4.36 3.53
CA LEU A 31 -2.96 -4.22 3.21
C LEU A 31 -2.59 -4.87 1.87
N GLU A 32 -3.15 -6.05 1.59
CA GLU A 32 -2.97 -6.74 0.30
C GLU A 32 -3.61 -5.98 -0.85
N ALA A 33 -4.83 -5.46 -0.66
CA ALA A 33 -5.51 -4.63 -1.65
C ALA A 33 -4.73 -3.33 -1.94
N ALA A 34 -4.21 -2.67 -0.91
CA ALA A 34 -3.37 -1.47 -1.08
C ALA A 34 -2.07 -1.78 -1.84
N ARG A 35 -1.43 -2.91 -1.56
CA ARG A 35 -0.22 -3.35 -2.29
C ARG A 35 -0.52 -3.68 -3.76
N ALA A 36 -1.62 -4.37 -4.03
CA ALA A 36 -2.04 -4.69 -5.39
C ALA A 36 -2.35 -3.43 -6.20
N GLU A 37 -2.98 -2.43 -5.58
CA GLU A 37 -3.26 -1.15 -6.23
C GLU A 37 -1.98 -0.36 -6.52
N LEU A 38 -1.02 -0.33 -5.58
CA LEU A 38 0.29 0.29 -5.81
C LEU A 38 1.04 -0.39 -6.96
N GLN A 39 1.05 -1.73 -6.98
CA GLN A 39 1.70 -2.49 -8.05
C GLN A 39 1.05 -2.23 -9.42
N ARG A 40 -0.28 -2.09 -9.48
CA ARG A 40 -1.00 -1.74 -10.71
C ARG A 40 -0.65 -0.33 -11.20
N ARG A 41 -0.47 0.64 -10.29
CA ARG A 41 -0.05 2.00 -10.62
C ARG A 41 1.39 2.03 -11.14
N ASP A 42 2.30 1.30 -10.50
CA ASP A 42 3.69 1.19 -10.97
C ASP A 42 3.76 0.58 -12.37
N GLN A 43 2.96 -0.46 -12.63
CA GLN A 43 2.88 -1.08 -13.95
C GLN A 43 2.33 -0.12 -15.01
N PHE A 44 1.33 0.70 -14.67
CA PHE A 44 0.81 1.73 -15.57
C PHE A 44 1.85 2.81 -15.90
N LEU A 45 2.62 3.27 -14.90
CA LEU A 45 3.69 4.24 -15.12
C LEU A 45 4.79 3.68 -16.02
N GLU A 46 5.14 2.40 -15.87
CA GLU A 46 6.10 1.73 -16.73
C GLU A 46 5.61 1.66 -18.19
N GLN A 47 4.34 1.27 -18.40
CA GLN A 47 3.73 1.26 -19.74
C GLN A 47 3.69 2.65 -20.37
N LEU A 48 3.36 3.68 -19.58
CA LEU A 48 3.35 5.06 -20.07
C LEU A 48 4.77 5.52 -20.45
N ARG A 49 5.78 5.15 -19.67
CA ARG A 49 7.19 5.43 -19.96
C ARG A 49 7.61 4.76 -21.27
N GLU A 50 7.27 3.49 -21.46
CA GLU A 50 7.60 2.72 -22.66
C GLU A 50 6.96 3.34 -23.91
N LEU A 51 5.66 3.64 -23.86
CA LEU A 51 4.93 4.32 -24.93
C LEU A 51 5.54 5.69 -25.27
N THR A 52 5.91 6.44 -24.23
CA THR A 52 6.52 7.77 -24.39
C THR A 52 7.89 7.71 -25.04
N TRP A 53 8.65 6.65 -24.76
CA TRP A 53 9.94 6.39 -25.41
C TRP A 53 9.75 5.93 -26.86
N GLU A 54 8.83 5.01 -27.11
CA GLU A 54 8.51 4.50 -28.45
C GLU A 54 8.02 5.60 -29.40
N HIS A 55 7.22 6.54 -28.89
CA HIS A 55 6.64 7.63 -29.70
C HIS A 55 7.38 8.96 -29.54
N ARG A 56 8.60 8.93 -29.01
CA ARG A 56 9.42 10.13 -28.79
C ARG A 56 9.69 10.92 -30.07
N GLU A 57 9.76 10.24 -31.21
CA GLU A 57 10.01 10.89 -32.50
C GLU A 57 8.78 11.61 -33.06
N LEU A 58 7.57 11.26 -32.60
CA LEU A 58 6.31 11.87 -33.05
C LEU A 58 6.02 13.20 -32.35
N ALA A 59 6.41 13.32 -31.07
CA ALA A 59 6.24 14.55 -30.29
C ALA A 59 7.33 14.67 -29.21
N PRO A 60 8.56 15.11 -29.58
CA PRO A 60 9.72 15.12 -28.69
C PRO A 60 9.50 15.95 -27.42
N GLU A 61 8.80 17.08 -27.54
CA GLU A 61 8.50 18.00 -26.44
C GLU A 61 7.53 17.37 -25.42
N LEU A 62 6.51 16.65 -25.91
CA LEU A 62 5.57 15.94 -25.05
C LEU A 62 6.25 14.80 -24.30
N SER A 63 7.17 14.07 -24.94
CA SER A 63 7.91 13.02 -24.26
C SER A 63 8.78 13.55 -23.12
N THR A 64 9.41 14.71 -23.30
CA THR A 64 10.17 15.34 -22.21
C THR A 64 9.27 15.74 -21.05
N ILE A 65 8.12 16.35 -21.32
CA ILE A 65 7.17 16.77 -20.28
C ILE A 65 6.63 15.55 -19.50
N VAL A 66 6.21 14.50 -20.20
CA VAL A 66 5.66 13.29 -19.57
C VAL A 66 6.72 12.57 -18.72
N LEU A 67 7.95 12.45 -19.21
CA LEU A 67 9.04 11.82 -18.45
C LEU A 67 9.45 12.62 -17.20
N ASP A 68 9.40 13.95 -17.27
CA ASP A 68 9.68 14.82 -16.13
C ASP A 68 8.58 14.72 -15.06
N GLU A 69 7.32 14.69 -15.48
CA GLU A 69 6.17 14.52 -14.58
C GLU A 69 6.20 13.15 -13.88
N ILE A 70 6.49 12.06 -14.62
CA ILE A 70 6.67 10.71 -14.06
C ILE A 70 7.80 10.71 -13.02
N SER A 71 8.93 11.33 -13.35
CA SER A 71 10.09 11.43 -12.45
C SER A 71 9.77 12.21 -11.18
N THR A 72 8.96 13.27 -11.30
CA THR A 72 8.50 14.10 -10.18
C THR A 72 7.55 13.31 -9.28
N HIS A 73 6.59 12.59 -9.87
CA HIS A 73 5.63 11.77 -9.13
C HIS A 73 6.32 10.65 -8.33
N ILE A 74 7.29 9.95 -8.94
CA ILE A 74 8.08 8.91 -8.28
C ILE A 74 8.87 9.51 -7.10
N ARG A 75 9.44 10.71 -7.26
CA ARG A 75 10.24 11.36 -6.22
C ARG A 75 9.40 11.79 -5.02
N GLN A 76 8.19 12.28 -5.25
CA GLN A 76 7.26 12.71 -4.21
C GLN A 76 6.67 11.54 -3.42
N HIS A 77 6.48 10.39 -4.08
CA HIS A 77 5.89 9.20 -3.46
C HIS A 77 6.91 8.14 -3.02
N ARG A 78 8.21 8.37 -3.24
CA ARG A 78 9.26 7.50 -2.70
C ARG A 78 9.26 7.62 -1.17
N PRO A 79 8.95 6.55 -0.43
CA PRO A 79 9.06 6.58 1.03
C PRO A 79 10.52 6.84 1.40
N LEU A 80 10.75 7.82 2.27
CA LEU A 80 12.04 8.05 2.90
C LEU A 80 12.38 6.78 3.69
N GLY A 81 13.31 5.99 3.16
CA GLY A 81 13.91 4.85 3.86
C GLY A 81 14.75 5.32 5.04
#